data_AF-A0A9D4IE26-F1
#
_entry.id   AF-A0A9D4IE26-F1
#
_cell.length_a   1.000
_cell.length_b   1.000
_cell.length_c   1.000
_cell.angle_alpha   90.00
_cell.angle_beta   90.00
_cell.angle_gamma   90.00
#
_symmetry.space_group_name_H-M   'P 1'
#
loop_
_entity.id
_entity.type
_entity.pdbx_description
1 polymer ?
#
loop_
_entity_poly.entity_id
_entity_poly.type
_entity_poly.pdbx_seq_one_letter_code
_entity_poly.pdbx_strand_id
1 'polypeptide(L)'
;MPKNLRYDERTSWLSFKQNFDSYRKVYKWSDHECRDYLNWCLEEKALDYFTIETRMGERFSFRDIMRKMEGRFGSKELPETSRAEFQQATQQPG
;
A
#
# COMPACT_ATOMS: atom_id res chain seq x y z
N MET A 1 -1.67 -18.31 8.60
CA MET A 1 -1.57 -16.84 8.43
C MET A 1 -1.49 -16.17 9.78
N PRO A 2 -0.68 -15.10 9.94
CA PRO A 2 -0.80 -14.24 11.10
C PRO A 2 -2.22 -13.67 11.16
N LYS A 3 -2.97 -14.02 12.20
CA LYS A 3 -4.40 -13.69 12.34
C LYS A 3 -4.72 -12.18 12.36
N ASN A 4 -3.70 -11.32 12.35
CA ASN A 4 -3.83 -9.86 12.50
C ASN A 4 -3.34 -9.04 11.30
N LEU A 5 -3.01 -9.68 10.16
CA LEU A 5 -2.57 -8.94 8.98
C LEU A 5 -3.76 -8.68 8.05
N ARG A 6 -4.50 -7.62 8.35
CA ARG A 6 -5.62 -7.13 7.53
C ARG A 6 -5.40 -5.67 7.20
N TYR A 7 -5.70 -5.30 5.97
CA TYR A 7 -5.66 -3.93 5.51
C TYR A 7 -7.05 -3.47 5.11
N ASP A 8 -7.60 -2.58 5.93
CA ASP A 8 -8.97 -2.04 5.86
C ASP A 8 -9.00 -0.55 5.47
N GLU A 9 -7.93 -0.04 4.85
CA GLU A 9 -7.70 1.39 4.52
C GLU A 9 -7.62 2.36 5.71
N ARG A 10 -7.96 1.95 6.94
CA ARG A 10 -7.82 2.79 8.14
C ARG A 10 -6.42 2.69 8.75
N THR A 11 -5.77 1.56 8.56
CA THR A 11 -4.40 1.31 9.01
C THR A 11 -3.39 1.89 8.01
N SER A 12 -2.23 2.35 8.49
CA SER A 12 -1.18 2.88 7.61
C SER A 12 -0.68 1.80 6.65
N TRP A 13 -0.70 2.11 5.35
CA TRP A 13 -0.20 1.20 4.30
C TRP A 13 1.28 0.86 4.53
N LEU A 14 2.07 1.82 5.01
CA LEU A 14 3.48 1.59 5.33
C LEU A 14 3.65 0.55 6.44
N SER A 15 2.85 0.67 7.51
CA SER A 15 2.87 -0.29 8.63
C SER A 15 2.44 -1.69 8.19
N PHE A 16 1.39 -1.78 7.35
CA PHE A 16 0.94 -3.04 6.76
C PHE A 16 2.04 -3.67 5.90
N LYS A 17 2.65 -2.89 4.99
CA LYS A 17 3.71 -3.33 4.09
C LYS A 17 4.93 -3.84 4.85
N GLN A 18 5.37 -3.15 5.91
CA GLN A 18 6.52 -3.59 6.70
C GLN A 18 6.26 -4.93 7.41
N ASN A 19 5.08 -5.10 8.00
CA ASN A 19 4.71 -6.37 8.60
C ASN A 19 4.62 -7.46 7.52
N PHE A 20 3.96 -7.20 6.39
CA PHE A 20 3.86 -8.14 5.27
C PHE A 20 5.24 -8.60 4.78
N ASP A 21 6.19 -7.67 4.59
CA ASP A 21 7.56 -7.97 4.16
C ASP A 21 8.32 -8.80 5.21
N SER A 22 8.10 -8.53 6.50
CA SER A 22 8.65 -9.32 7.60
C SER A 22 8.15 -10.77 7.56
N TYR A 23 6.84 -10.98 7.34
CA TYR A 23 6.27 -12.32 7.16
C TYR A 23 6.83 -13.00 5.91
N ARG A 24 6.89 -12.29 4.78
CA ARG A 24 7.47 -12.82 3.55
C ARG A 24 8.90 -13.33 3.77
N LYS A 25 9.73 -12.58 4.50
CA LYS A 25 11.12 -12.95 4.80
C LYS A 25 11.23 -14.16 5.72
N VAL A 26 10.43 -14.19 6.79
CA VAL A 26 10.43 -15.29 7.78
C VAL A 26 9.98 -16.61 7.14
N TYR A 27 8.91 -16.56 6.35
CA TYR A 27 8.31 -17.75 5.76
C TYR A 27 8.81 -18.05 4.34
N LYS A 28 9.72 -17.22 3.81
CA LYS A 28 10.33 -17.35 2.48
C LYS A 28 9.30 -17.54 1.36
N TRP A 29 8.25 -16.72 1.36
CA TRP A 29 7.17 -16.85 0.39
C TRP A 29 7.63 -16.61 -1.04
N SER A 30 7.14 -17.47 -1.93
CA SER A 30 7.27 -17.32 -3.38
C SER A 30 6.41 -16.15 -3.89
N ASP A 31 6.67 -15.69 -5.12
CA ASP A 31 5.88 -14.59 -5.74
C ASP A 31 4.39 -14.91 -5.81
N HIS A 32 4.07 -16.17 -6.14
CA HIS A 32 2.69 -16.67 -6.19
C HIS A 32 2.04 -16.64 -4.79
N GLU A 33 2.72 -17.21 -3.79
CA GLU A 33 2.25 -17.18 -2.41
C GLU A 33 2.04 -15.75 -1.90
N CYS A 34 2.96 -14.82 -2.23
CA CYS A 34 2.80 -13.42 -1.85
C CYS A 34 1.51 -12.81 -2.43
N ARG A 35 1.11 -13.20 -3.65
CA ARG A 35 -0.15 -12.71 -4.24
C ARG A 35 -1.37 -13.29 -3.54
N ASP A 36 -1.40 -14.60 -3.29
CA ASP A 36 -2.49 -15.26 -2.57
C ASP A 36 -2.63 -14.69 -1.15
N TYR A 37 -1.52 -14.56 -0.43
CA TYR A 37 -1.54 -14.00 0.92
C TYR A 37 -1.92 -12.52 0.91
N LEU A 38 -1.46 -11.73 -0.07
CA LEU A 38 -1.89 -10.34 -0.20
C LEU A 38 -3.40 -10.27 -0.46
N ASN A 39 -3.95 -11.10 -1.34
CA ASN A 39 -5.39 -11.17 -1.60
C ASN A 39 -6.21 -11.50 -0.34
N TRP A 40 -5.71 -12.38 0.53
CA TRP A 40 -6.37 -12.72 1.80
C TRP A 40 -6.22 -11.66 2.89
N CYS A 41 -5.21 -10.78 2.78
CA CYS A 41 -4.97 -9.70 3.74
C CYS A 41 -5.72 -8.41 3.39
N LEU A 42 -6.12 -8.22 2.13
CA LEU A 42 -6.85 -7.03 1.70
C LEU A 42 -8.35 -7.18 1.97
N GLU A 43 -8.99 -6.13 2.45
CA GLU A 43 -10.44 -6.08 2.66
C GLU A 43 -11.09 -4.96 1.83
N GLU A 44 -12.39 -5.11 1.57
CA GLU A 44 -13.26 -4.12 0.93
C GLU A 44 -12.68 -3.50 -0.36
N LYS A 45 -12.42 -2.18 -0.37
CA LYS A 45 -11.98 -1.45 -1.57
C LYS A 45 -10.54 -1.77 -1.96
N ALA A 46 -9.71 -2.19 -1.00
CA ALA A 46 -8.34 -2.58 -1.30
C ALA A 46 -8.31 -3.92 -2.05
N LEU A 47 -9.19 -4.84 -1.66
CA LEU A 47 -9.40 -6.11 -2.37
C LEU A 47 -10.01 -5.90 -3.75
N ASP A 48 -11.01 -5.03 -3.87
CA ASP A 48 -11.64 -4.68 -5.15
C ASP A 48 -10.60 -4.10 -6.13
N TYR A 49 -9.78 -3.15 -5.65
CA TYR A 49 -8.72 -2.58 -6.47
C TYR A 49 -7.68 -3.62 -6.90
N PHE A 50 -7.22 -4.46 -5.97
CA PHE A 50 -6.30 -5.55 -6.28
C PHE A 50 -6.88 -6.51 -7.33
N THR A 51 -8.16 -6.84 -7.23
CA THR A 51 -8.86 -7.73 -8.18
C THR A 51 -8.94 -7.10 -9.58
N ILE A 52 -9.21 -5.80 -9.67
CA ILE A 52 -9.25 -5.08 -10.95
C ILE A 52 -7.85 -5.05 -11.60
N GLU A 53 -6.81 -4.71 -10.83
CA GLU A 53 -5.44 -4.61 -11.33
C GLU A 53 -4.87 -5.97 -11.76
N THR A 54 -5.21 -7.04 -11.05
CA THR A 54 -4.81 -8.41 -11.41
C THR A 54 -5.57 -8.95 -12.61
N ARG A 55 -6.84 -8.58 -12.80
CA ARG A 55 -7.63 -8.98 -13.98
C ARG A 55 -7.26 -8.20 -15.25
N MET A 56 -6.97 -6.90 -15.13
CA MET A 56 -6.61 -6.07 -16.28
C MET A 56 -5.17 -6.30 -16.75
N GLY A 57 -4.30 -6.81 -15.88
CA GLY A 57 -2.91 -7.08 -16.20
C GLY A 57 -2.53 -8.54 -16.04
N GLU A 58 -2.69 -9.30 -17.12
CA GLU A 58 -2.36 -10.73 -17.20
C GLU A 58 -0.87 -11.06 -16.95
N ARG A 59 -0.01 -10.05 -16.74
CA ARG A 59 1.46 -10.18 -16.56
C ARG A 59 2.08 -9.36 -15.44
N PHE A 60 1.31 -8.76 -14.52
CA PHE A 60 1.96 -8.00 -13.45
C PHE A 60 2.68 -8.92 -12.46
N SER A 61 3.94 -8.59 -12.14
CA SER A 61 4.67 -9.25 -11.06
C SER A 61 4.10 -8.81 -9.71
N PHE A 62 4.30 -9.57 -8.62
CA PHE A 62 3.89 -9.13 -7.28
C PHE A 62 4.45 -7.73 -6.96
N ARG A 63 5.66 -7.43 -7.43
CA ARG A 63 6.31 -6.12 -7.29
C ARG A 63 5.55 -4.99 -7.96
N ASP A 64 4.99 -5.22 -9.15
CA ASP A 64 4.19 -4.21 -9.87
C ASP A 64 2.89 -3.93 -9.16
N ILE A 65 2.22 -4.98 -8.68
CA ILE A 65 0.98 -4.87 -7.91
C ILE A 65 1.25 -4.12 -6.61
N MET A 66 2.30 -4.45 -5.87
CA MET A 66 2.70 -3.73 -4.66
C MET A 66 2.97 -2.25 -4.91
N ARG A 67 3.61 -1.89 -6.03
CA ARG A 67 3.84 -0.49 -6.39
C ARG A 67 2.54 0.26 -6.70
N LYS A 68 1.60 -0.38 -7.40
CA LYS A 68 0.27 0.20 -7.68
C LYS A 68 -0.52 0.42 -6.39
N MET A 69 -0.51 -0.57 -5.50
CA MET A 69 -1.14 -0.46 -4.18
C MET A 69 -0.48 0.65 -3.36
N GLU A 70 0.84 0.75 -3.33
CA GLU A 70 1.56 1.85 -2.67
C GLU A 70 1.23 3.22 -3.26
N GLY A 71 1.11 3.34 -4.59
CA GLY A 71 0.69 4.58 -5.23
C GLY A 71 -0.71 5.01 -4.83
N ARG A 72 -1.65 4.07 -4.71
CA ARG A 72 -3.06 4.38 -4.38
C ARG A 72 -3.30 4.58 -2.87
N PHE A 73 -2.66 3.77 -2.04
CA PHE A 73 -2.91 3.70 -0.60
C PHE A 73 -1.79 4.32 0.25
N GLY A 74 -0.54 4.23 -0.19
CA GLY A 74 0.60 4.87 0.48
C GLY A 74 0.65 6.38 0.26
N SER A 75 0.22 6.88 -0.89
CA SER A 75 0.19 8.34 -1.17
C SER A 75 -0.87 9.09 -0.37
N LYS A 76 -1.85 8.40 0.22
CA LYS A 76 -2.85 9.02 1.10
C LYS A 76 -2.24 9.52 2.42
N GLU A 77 -1.02 9.06 2.76
CA GLU A 77 -0.22 9.58 3.87
C GLU A 77 0.65 10.78 3.47
N LEU A 78 0.79 11.12 2.17
CA LEU A 78 1.42 12.38 1.81
C LEU A 78 0.42 13.49 2.09
N PRO A 79 0.70 14.38 3.07
CA PRO A 79 -0.19 15.47 3.34
C PRO A 79 -0.20 16.35 2.08
N GLU A 80 -1.36 16.46 1.44
CA GLU A 80 -1.67 17.53 0.48
C GLU A 80 -1.43 18.94 1.10
N THR A 81 -1.13 19.03 2.41
CA THR A 81 -0.71 20.24 3.12
C THR A 81 0.74 20.65 2.96
N SER A 82 1.65 19.85 2.39
CA SER A 82 3.06 20.28 2.26
C SER A 82 3.30 21.40 1.24
N ARG A 83 2.28 21.80 0.47
CA ARG A 83 2.40 22.86 -0.53
C ARG A 83 1.77 24.19 -0.13
N ALA A 84 1.00 24.24 0.96
CA ALA A 84 0.37 25.47 1.47
C ALA A 84 1.26 26.21 2.49
N GLU A 85 2.06 25.49 3.28
CA GLU A 85 2.84 26.07 4.39
C GLU A 85 4.11 26.83 3.93
N PHE A 86 4.49 26.73 2.65
CA PHE A 86 5.66 27.45 2.12
C PHE A 86 5.34 28.83 1.52
N GLN A 87 4.05 29.19 1.39
CA GLN A 87 3.65 30.46 0.79
C GLN A 87 3.25 31.54 1.80
N GLN A 88 3.13 31.22 3.10
CA GLN A 88 2.82 32.22 4.14
C GLN A 88 4.04 32.81 4.85
N ALA A 89 5.26 32.29 4.61
CA ALA A 89 6.47 32.73 5.33
C ALA A 89 7.24 33.89 4.66
N THR A 90 6.82 34.40 3.50
CA THR A 90 7.56 35.44 2.74
C THR A 90 6.96 36.84 2.80
N GLN A 91 5.99 37.12 3.67
CA GLN A 91 5.51 38.49 3.90
C GLN A 91 5.70 38.93 5.36
N GLN A 92 6.95 39.25 5.72
CA GLN A 92 7.21 40.28 6.73
C GLN A 92 7.96 41.43 6.04
N PRO A 93 7.28 42.55 5.72
CA PRO A 93 7.97 43.80 5.42
C PRO A 93 8.53 44.40 6.71
N GLY A 94 9.83 44.69 6.70
CA GLY A 94 10.50 45.59 7.64
C GLY A 94 10.97 46.83 6.88
#